data_AF-A0A2H9RF02-F1
#
_entry.id   AF-A0A2H9RF02-F1
#
_cell.length_a   1.000
_cell.length_b   1.000
_cell.length_c   1.000
_cell.angle_alpha   90.00
_cell.angle_beta   90.00
_cell.angle_gamma   90.00
#
_symmetry.space_group_name_H-M   'P 1'
#
loop_
_entity.id
_entity.type
_entity.pdbx_description
1 polymer ?
#
loop_
_entity_poly.entity_id
_entity_poly.type
_entity_poly.pdbx_seq_one_letter_code
_entity_poly.pdbx_strand_id
1 'polypeptide(L)'
;GYTEFKSSAYTYSVNEPPADYRVSPADKSNMSKYVFGGFKRCLYPVQKFDSEAERVLAVILDRDAEKWFKPAKGQFLIFYKQGAATLEYQPDFVAETKEAVYMLEPKASNQMEDEIVLAKKEAALKWCKNASDYAGANGGKVWRYVLIPHTAIAVNITVKGLAGQYEC
;
A
#
# COMPACT_ATOMS: atom_id res chain seq x y z
N GLY A 1 11.26 17.56 -13.56
CA GLY A 1 12.25 16.47 -13.45
C GLY A 1 11.53 15.24 -12.97
N TYR A 2 11.76 14.08 -13.59
CA TYR A 2 11.24 12.80 -13.11
C TYR A 2 12.25 12.21 -12.12
N THR A 3 11.77 11.74 -10.97
CA THR A 3 12.58 10.98 -10.01
C THR A 3 12.29 9.51 -10.24
N GLU A 4 13.32 8.73 -10.57
CA GLU A 4 13.19 7.28 -10.69
C GLU A 4 12.72 6.64 -9.37
N PHE A 5 12.00 5.51 -9.49
CA PHE A 5 11.65 4.69 -8.34
C PHE A 5 12.93 4.28 -7.59
N LYS A 6 12.97 4.52 -6.28
CA LYS A 6 14.11 4.10 -5.44
C LYS A 6 14.21 2.58 -5.44
N SER A 7 15.42 2.07 -5.68
CA SER A 7 15.73 0.64 -5.54
C SER A 7 15.40 0.15 -4.12
N SER A 8 14.75 -1.01 -4.01
CA SER A 8 14.41 -1.63 -2.74
C SER A 8 15.70 -1.93 -1.95
N ALA A 9 15.97 -1.17 -0.89
CA ALA A 9 17.13 -1.37 -0.03
C ALA A 9 16.84 -2.49 1.00
N TYR A 10 16.70 -3.72 0.54
CA TYR A 10 16.77 -4.89 1.42
C TYR A 10 18.15 -5.51 1.26
N THR A 11 18.98 -5.41 2.30
CA THR A 11 20.22 -6.17 2.42
C THR A 11 19.87 -7.66 2.44
N TYR A 12 20.12 -8.31 1.31
CA TYR A 12 19.90 -9.72 1.05
C TYR A 12 20.84 -10.55 1.95
N SER A 13 20.29 -11.39 2.84
CA SER A 13 21.02 -12.54 3.35
C SER A 13 21.02 -13.58 2.22
N VAL A 14 22.18 -13.78 1.62
CA VAL A 14 22.41 -14.44 0.32
C VAL A 14 21.92 -15.91 0.21
N ASN A 15 21.35 -16.51 1.26
CA ASN A 15 21.24 -17.97 1.37
C ASN A 15 19.82 -18.57 1.37
N GLU A 16 18.74 -17.78 1.38
CA GLU A 16 17.37 -18.34 1.30
C GLU A 16 16.56 -17.73 0.14
N PRO A 17 15.87 -18.56 -0.67
CA PRO A 17 15.00 -18.06 -1.72
C PRO A 17 13.80 -17.31 -1.10
N PRO A 18 13.30 -16.23 -1.73
CA PRO A 18 12.10 -15.55 -1.27
C PRO A 18 10.92 -16.53 -1.13
N ALA A 19 10.13 -16.38 -0.07
CA ALA A 19 8.90 -17.14 0.11
C ALA A 19 7.86 -16.78 -0.98
N ASP A 20 7.03 -17.73 -1.38
CA ASP A 20 5.90 -17.43 -2.28
C ASP A 20 4.89 -16.56 -1.53
N TYR A 21 4.63 -15.35 -2.05
CA TYR A 21 3.67 -14.42 -1.47
C TYR A 21 2.25 -14.97 -1.30
N ARG A 22 1.88 -16.04 -2.03
CA ARG A 22 0.58 -16.71 -1.90
C ARG A 22 0.50 -17.62 -0.67
N VAL A 23 1.63 -18.10 -0.18
CA VAL A 23 1.70 -19.05 0.93
C VAL A 23 1.85 -18.27 2.24
N SER A 24 0.91 -18.47 3.16
CA SER A 24 1.04 -17.93 4.52
C SER A 24 2.24 -18.58 5.21
N PRO A 25 3.16 -17.80 5.82
CA PRO A 25 4.19 -18.37 6.66
C PRO A 25 3.60 -18.99 7.93
N ALA A 26 4.36 -19.87 8.58
CA ALA A 26 3.97 -20.51 9.82
C ALA A 26 3.93 -19.54 11.01
N ASP A 27 4.95 -18.68 11.15
CA ASP A 27 5.02 -17.67 12.22
C ASP A 27 4.51 -16.31 11.71
N LYS A 28 3.23 -16.04 11.93
CA LYS A 28 2.59 -14.77 11.52
C LYS A 28 2.91 -13.59 12.46
N SER A 29 3.39 -13.89 13.67
CA SER A 29 3.69 -12.87 14.69
C SER A 29 4.95 -12.06 14.38
N ASN A 30 5.81 -12.61 13.51
CA ASN A 30 7.06 -11.98 13.08
C ASN A 30 7.10 -11.88 11.55
N MET A 31 6.07 -11.27 10.95
CA MET A 31 5.91 -11.19 9.48
C MET A 31 7.07 -10.45 8.79
N SER A 32 7.60 -9.40 9.42
CA SER A 32 8.64 -8.53 8.85
C SER A 32 10.00 -9.21 8.65
N LYS A 33 10.21 -10.42 9.19
CA LYS A 33 11.40 -11.23 8.91
C LYS A 33 11.36 -11.86 7.52
N TYR A 34 10.17 -12.13 6.98
CA TYR A 34 10.01 -12.82 5.70
C TYR A 34 10.21 -11.85 4.53
N VAL A 35 10.88 -12.36 3.49
CA VAL A 35 10.96 -11.73 2.18
C VAL A 35 10.10 -12.56 1.23
N PHE A 36 9.12 -11.93 0.61
CA PHE A 36 8.22 -12.58 -0.35
C PHE A 36 8.60 -12.20 -1.77
N GLY A 37 8.46 -13.14 -2.69
CA GLY A 37 8.66 -12.95 -4.13
C GLY A 37 7.62 -13.71 -4.94
N GLY A 38 7.85 -13.81 -6.26
CA GLY A 38 6.93 -14.49 -7.18
C GLY A 38 5.76 -13.63 -7.68
N PHE A 39 5.82 -12.32 -7.42
CA PHE A 39 4.86 -11.34 -7.92
C PHE A 39 4.91 -11.21 -9.45
N LYS A 40 3.75 -11.04 -10.08
CA LYS A 40 3.65 -10.82 -11.53
C LYS A 40 3.40 -9.36 -11.89
N ARG A 41 2.81 -8.59 -10.98
CA ARG A 41 2.34 -7.22 -11.20
C ARG A 41 2.92 -6.23 -10.20
N CYS A 42 3.63 -6.69 -9.18
CA CYS A 42 4.42 -5.80 -8.34
C CYS A 42 5.55 -5.16 -9.16
N LEU A 43 5.78 -3.86 -8.99
CA LEU A 43 6.89 -3.16 -9.64
C LEU A 43 8.27 -3.52 -9.04
N TYR A 44 8.30 -4.29 -7.96
CA TYR A 44 9.52 -4.77 -7.33
C TYR A 44 9.50 -6.31 -7.25
N PRO A 45 10.65 -6.98 -7.41
CA PRO A 45 10.72 -8.44 -7.45
C PRO A 45 10.43 -9.09 -6.09
N VAL A 46 10.67 -8.36 -5.00
CA VAL A 46 10.48 -8.81 -3.63
C VAL A 46 9.85 -7.73 -2.75
N GLN A 47 9.14 -8.16 -1.71
CA GLN A 47 8.52 -7.28 -0.71
C GLN A 47 8.62 -7.88 0.68
N LYS A 48 8.58 -7.00 1.69
CA LYS A 48 8.31 -7.35 3.09
C LYS A 48 6.98 -6.76 3.51
N PHE A 49 6.35 -7.41 4.49
CA PHE A 49 5.07 -7.01 5.06
C PHE A 49 5.17 -6.97 6.57
N ASP A 50 4.44 -6.06 7.20
CA ASP A 50 4.42 -5.98 8.67
C ASP A 50 3.31 -6.83 9.29
N SER A 51 2.37 -7.31 8.47
CA SER A 51 1.26 -8.16 8.93
C SER A 51 0.79 -9.17 7.88
N GLU A 52 0.05 -10.19 8.33
CA GLU A 52 -0.63 -11.14 7.44
C GLU A 52 -1.68 -10.47 6.57
N ALA A 53 -2.35 -9.44 7.07
CA ALA A 53 -3.33 -8.68 6.30
C ALA A 53 -2.67 -7.97 5.11
N GLU A 54 -1.48 -7.40 5.29
CA GLU A 54 -0.71 -6.81 4.20
C GLU A 54 -0.28 -7.85 3.15
N ARG A 55 0.17 -9.03 3.59
CA ARG A 55 0.52 -10.12 2.66
C ARG A 55 -0.71 -10.56 1.84
N VAL A 56 -1.85 -10.74 2.50
CA VAL A 56 -3.10 -11.10 1.81
C VAL A 56 -3.56 -9.97 0.88
N LEU A 57 -3.38 -8.70 1.26
CA LEU A 57 -3.64 -7.57 0.37
C LEU A 57 -2.74 -7.64 -0.88
N ALA A 58 -1.45 -7.94 -0.74
CA ALA A 58 -0.57 -8.15 -1.89
C ALA A 58 -1.04 -9.29 -2.81
N VAL A 59 -1.64 -10.35 -2.27
CA VAL A 59 -2.30 -11.41 -3.07
C VAL A 59 -3.43 -10.85 -3.93
N ILE A 60 -4.28 -10.01 -3.35
CA ILE A 60 -5.40 -9.35 -4.05
C ILE A 60 -4.87 -8.37 -5.11
N LEU A 61 -3.89 -7.53 -4.75
CA LEU A 61 -3.32 -6.53 -5.65
C LEU A 61 -2.64 -7.17 -6.87
N ASP A 62 -1.86 -8.23 -6.66
CA ASP A 62 -1.15 -8.90 -7.75
C ASP A 62 -2.09 -9.66 -8.70
N ARG A 63 -3.32 -9.99 -8.24
CA ARG A 63 -4.38 -10.58 -9.05
C ARG A 63 -5.18 -9.53 -9.83
N ASP A 64 -5.49 -8.39 -9.22
CA ASP A 64 -6.50 -7.45 -9.72
C ASP A 64 -5.92 -6.20 -10.37
N ALA A 65 -4.82 -5.66 -9.84
CA ALA A 65 -4.23 -4.41 -10.33
C ALA A 65 -3.45 -4.65 -11.63
N GLU A 66 -3.32 -3.66 -12.50
CA GLU A 66 -2.39 -3.72 -13.64
C GLU A 66 -0.94 -3.68 -13.16
N LYS A 67 -0.67 -2.87 -12.13
CA LYS A 67 0.60 -2.82 -11.40
C LYS A 67 0.38 -2.31 -9.99
N TRP A 68 1.27 -2.67 -9.08
CA TRP A 68 1.22 -2.19 -7.69
C TRP A 68 2.61 -2.15 -7.06
N PHE A 69 2.76 -1.42 -5.96
CA PHE A 69 3.99 -1.41 -5.17
C PHE A 69 3.74 -0.89 -3.74
N LYS A 70 4.66 -1.19 -2.82
CA LYS A 70 4.79 -0.46 -1.55
C LYS A 70 5.70 0.77 -1.78
N PRO A 71 5.21 2.00 -1.60
CA PRO A 71 6.03 3.21 -1.73
C PRO A 71 7.26 3.19 -0.84
N ALA A 72 8.36 3.84 -1.27
CA ALA A 72 9.51 4.10 -0.42
C ALA A 72 9.40 5.47 0.28
N LYS A 73 10.08 5.63 1.41
CA LYS A 73 10.19 6.93 2.08
C LYS A 73 10.77 7.99 1.14
N GLY A 74 10.16 9.17 1.15
CA GLY A 74 10.48 10.33 0.31
C GLY A 74 9.88 10.27 -1.09
N GLN A 75 9.09 9.25 -1.43
CA GLN A 75 8.56 9.09 -2.79
C GLN A 75 7.32 9.94 -3.07
N PHE A 76 6.41 10.04 -2.10
CA PHE A 76 5.16 10.80 -2.25
C PHE A 76 5.20 12.17 -1.57
N LEU A 77 6.12 12.37 -0.62
CA LEU A 77 6.28 13.61 0.15
C LEU A 77 4.95 14.09 0.77
N ILE A 78 4.19 13.16 1.36
CA ILE A 78 2.95 13.47 2.08
C ILE A 78 3.32 13.76 3.52
N PHE A 79 2.75 14.81 4.11
CA PHE A 79 3.05 15.20 5.48
C PHE A 79 1.77 15.41 6.28
N TYR A 80 1.82 15.01 7.55
CA TYR A 80 0.75 15.22 8.52
C TYR A 80 1.31 15.83 9.81
N LYS A 81 0.43 16.43 10.62
CA LYS A 81 0.82 17.02 11.90
C LYS A 81 0.58 16.04 13.05
N GLN A 82 1.53 15.96 13.96
CA GLN A 82 1.40 15.27 15.24
C GLN A 82 1.91 16.19 16.35
N GLY A 83 0.99 16.85 17.06
CA GLY A 83 1.35 17.95 17.96
C GLY A 83 2.06 19.08 17.22
N ALA A 84 3.24 19.47 17.69
CA ALA A 84 4.08 20.49 17.04
C ALA A 84 4.93 19.94 15.88
N ALA A 85 5.02 18.62 15.71
CA ALA A 85 5.84 18.00 14.68
C ALA A 85 5.08 17.86 13.36
N THR A 86 5.81 18.00 12.25
CA THR A 86 5.36 17.62 10.91
C THR A 86 6.11 16.36 10.50
N LEU A 87 5.39 15.27 10.29
CA LEU A 87 5.95 13.96 9.97
C LEU A 87 5.56 13.53 8.57
N GLU A 88 6.41 12.72 7.95
CA GLU A 88 6.13 12.12 6.66
C GLU A 88 5.16 10.95 6.81
N TYR A 89 4.11 10.95 5.99
CA TYR A 89 3.25 9.79 5.78
C TYR A 89 3.73 9.04 4.54
N GLN A 90 4.05 7.76 4.73
CA GLN A 90 4.33 6.81 3.68
C GLN A 90 3.13 5.85 3.59
N PRO A 91 2.36 5.86 2.49
CA PRO A 91 1.29 4.91 2.30
C PRO A 91 1.83 3.48 2.21
N ASP A 92 1.03 2.52 2.67
CA ASP A 92 1.46 1.11 2.63
C ASP A 92 1.48 0.55 1.21
N PHE A 93 0.45 0.82 0.41
CA PHE A 93 0.33 0.30 -0.96
C PHE A 93 -0.19 1.36 -1.94
N VAL A 94 0.29 1.26 -3.18
CA VAL A 94 -0.31 1.93 -4.34
C VAL A 94 -0.56 0.90 -5.42
N ALA A 95 -1.76 0.90 -6.00
CA ALA A 95 -2.17 -0.03 -7.03
C ALA A 95 -2.94 0.68 -8.14
N GLU A 96 -2.55 0.49 -9.38
CA GLU A 96 -3.26 1.01 -10.55
C GLU A 96 -4.12 -0.09 -11.16
N THR A 97 -5.43 0.16 -11.32
CA THR A 97 -6.35 -0.68 -12.09
C THR A 97 -6.71 0.02 -13.40
N LYS A 98 -7.59 -0.58 -14.22
CA LYS A 98 -8.10 0.06 -15.44
C LYS A 98 -8.83 1.38 -15.16
N GLU A 99 -9.48 1.48 -14.01
CA GLU A 99 -10.39 2.56 -13.65
C GLU A 99 -9.73 3.68 -12.82
N ALA A 100 -8.81 3.34 -11.92
CA ALA A 100 -8.26 4.29 -10.95
C ALA A 100 -6.88 3.87 -10.44
N VAL A 101 -6.18 4.80 -9.80
CA VAL A 101 -5.04 4.50 -8.92
C VAL A 101 -5.52 4.56 -7.48
N TYR A 102 -5.28 3.49 -6.74
CA TYR A 102 -5.66 3.36 -5.33
C TYR A 102 -4.43 3.51 -4.45
N MET A 103 -4.53 4.38 -3.44
CA MET A 103 -3.64 4.44 -2.29
C MET A 103 -4.33 3.70 -1.15
N LEU A 104 -3.78 2.55 -0.74
CA LEU A 104 -4.44 1.64 0.20
C LEU A 104 -3.64 1.54 1.50
N GLU A 105 -4.33 1.74 2.62
CA GLU A 105 -3.79 1.67 3.97
C GLU A 105 -4.55 0.59 4.76
N PRO A 106 -4.04 -0.66 4.85
CA PRO A 106 -4.58 -1.64 5.77
C PRO A 106 -4.31 -1.24 7.22
N LYS A 107 -5.30 -1.43 8.11
CA LYS A 107 -5.17 -1.03 9.51
C LYS A 107 -5.84 -1.99 10.48
N ALA A 108 -5.27 -2.08 11.69
CA ALA A 108 -5.90 -2.84 12.76
C ALA A 108 -7.29 -2.24 13.07
N SER A 109 -8.32 -3.07 13.22
CA SER A 109 -9.71 -2.60 13.29
C SER A 109 -9.97 -1.77 14.55
N ASN A 110 -9.20 -2.00 15.61
CA ASN A 110 -9.21 -1.21 16.85
C ASN A 110 -8.44 0.12 16.76
N GLN A 111 -7.78 0.41 15.63
CA GLN A 111 -7.03 1.65 15.38
C GLN A 111 -7.67 2.53 14.30
N MET A 112 -8.84 2.17 13.79
CA MET A 112 -9.49 2.90 12.68
C MET A 112 -9.86 4.36 13.06
N GLU A 113 -10.06 4.61 14.36
CA GLU A 113 -10.40 5.92 14.91
C GLU A 113 -9.23 6.58 15.65
N ASP A 114 -8.03 5.98 15.59
CA ASP A 114 -6.84 6.55 16.20
C ASP A 114 -6.49 7.90 15.56
N GLU A 115 -6.18 8.91 16.38
CA GLU A 115 -5.96 10.29 15.93
C GLU A 115 -4.85 10.40 14.88
N ILE A 116 -3.78 9.60 14.99
CA ILE A 116 -2.67 9.59 14.04
C ILE A 116 -3.12 8.97 12.72
N VAL A 117 -3.94 7.92 12.78
CA VAL A 117 -4.51 7.27 11.60
C VAL A 117 -5.42 8.24 10.85
N LEU A 118 -6.29 8.95 11.56
CA LEU A 118 -7.15 9.97 10.98
C LEU A 118 -6.35 11.13 10.38
N ALA A 119 -5.30 11.61 11.07
CA ALA A 119 -4.43 12.66 10.55
C ALA A 119 -3.71 12.25 9.24
N LYS A 120 -3.25 10.99 9.14
CA LYS A 120 -2.68 10.43 7.91
C LYS A 120 -3.72 10.32 6.80
N LYS A 121 -4.93 9.84 7.12
CA LYS A 121 -6.06 9.78 6.19
C LYS A 121 -6.36 11.14 5.57
N GLU A 122 -6.47 12.20 6.37
CA GLU A 122 -6.73 13.56 5.88
C GLU A 122 -5.61 14.04 4.92
N ALA A 123 -4.35 13.77 5.26
CA ALA A 123 -3.23 14.10 4.40
C ALA A 123 -3.27 13.31 3.07
N ALA A 124 -3.64 12.03 3.13
CA ALA A 124 -3.78 11.15 1.97
C ALA A 124 -4.93 11.57 1.04
N LEU A 125 -6.08 11.96 1.60
CA LEU A 125 -7.24 12.46 0.85
C LEU A 125 -6.88 13.73 0.08
N LYS A 126 -6.25 14.70 0.76
CA LYS A 126 -5.78 15.93 0.11
C LYS A 126 -4.78 15.63 -1.01
N TRP A 127 -3.86 14.69 -0.79
CA TRP A 127 -2.90 14.29 -1.80
C TRP A 127 -3.59 13.64 -3.01
N CYS A 128 -4.50 12.67 -2.79
CA CYS A 128 -5.23 11.99 -3.85
C CYS A 128 -6.11 12.97 -4.65
N LYS A 129 -6.70 13.97 -4.00
CA LYS A 129 -7.44 15.03 -4.70
C LYS A 129 -6.52 15.79 -5.66
N ASN A 130 -5.38 16.29 -5.17
CA ASN A 130 -4.43 17.05 -6.01
C ASN A 130 -3.88 16.19 -7.16
N ALA A 131 -3.56 14.92 -6.88
CA ALA A 131 -3.09 13.97 -7.88
C ALA A 131 -4.16 13.70 -8.94
N SER A 132 -5.44 13.60 -8.54
CA SER A 132 -6.57 13.46 -9.46
C SER A 132 -6.79 14.68 -10.33
N ASP A 133 -6.75 15.89 -9.74
CA ASP A 133 -6.91 17.15 -10.47
C ASP A 133 -5.80 17.29 -11.53
N TYR A 134 -4.56 16.99 -11.16
CA TYR A 134 -3.43 16.98 -12.10
C TYR A 134 -3.58 15.88 -13.17
N ALA A 135 -3.93 14.66 -12.77
CA ALA A 135 -4.10 13.55 -13.69
C ALA A 135 -5.22 13.82 -14.71
N GLY A 136 -6.35 14.36 -14.29
CA GLY A 136 -7.46 14.72 -15.18
C GLY A 136 -7.07 15.73 -16.25
N ALA A 137 -6.21 16.70 -15.91
CA ALA A 137 -5.66 17.66 -16.89
C ALA A 137 -4.67 17.04 -17.88
N ASN A 138 -4.15 15.83 -17.60
CA ASN A 138 -3.09 15.16 -18.38
C ASN A 138 -3.50 13.76 -18.90
N GLY A 139 -4.81 13.43 -18.90
CA GLY A 139 -5.32 12.14 -19.37
C GLY A 139 -4.96 10.94 -18.47
N GLY A 140 -4.55 11.19 -17.23
CA GLY A 140 -4.28 10.17 -16.22
C GLY A 140 -5.53 9.69 -15.50
N LYS A 141 -5.37 8.63 -14.71
CA LYS A 141 -6.45 8.04 -13.90
C LYS A 141 -6.66 8.82 -12.60
N VAL A 142 -7.90 8.81 -12.11
CA VAL A 142 -8.26 9.36 -10.79
C VAL A 142 -7.55 8.59 -9.68
N TRP A 143 -7.14 9.31 -8.63
CA TRP A 143 -6.55 8.74 -7.42
C TRP A 143 -7.59 8.64 -6.30
N ARG A 144 -7.64 7.49 -5.63
CA ARG A 144 -8.59 7.19 -4.55
C ARG A 144 -7.85 6.67 -3.33
N TYR A 145 -8.23 7.17 -2.16
CA TYR A 145 -7.68 6.70 -0.89
C TYR A 145 -8.63 5.70 -0.24
N VAL A 146 -8.09 4.59 0.26
CA VAL A 146 -8.87 3.50 0.87
C VAL A 146 -8.22 3.10 2.20
N LEU A 147 -8.91 3.32 3.31
CA LEU A 147 -8.48 2.92 4.66
C LEU A 147 -9.21 1.64 5.06
N ILE A 148 -8.50 0.51 5.11
CA ILE A 148 -9.11 -0.82 5.12
C ILE A 148 -8.88 -1.49 6.48
N PRO A 149 -9.93 -1.86 7.24
CA PRO A 149 -9.75 -2.66 8.43
C PRO A 149 -9.23 -4.05 8.04
N HIS A 150 -8.21 -4.55 8.73
CA HIS A 150 -7.55 -5.82 8.42
C HIS A 150 -8.52 -7.03 8.36
N THR A 151 -9.63 -6.97 9.11
CA THR A 151 -10.70 -7.98 9.11
C THR A 151 -11.47 -8.07 7.80
N ALA A 152 -11.42 -7.05 6.95
CA ALA A 152 -12.06 -7.03 5.63
C ALA A 152 -11.17 -7.61 4.52
N ILE A 153 -9.89 -7.87 4.82
CA ILE A 153 -8.91 -8.32 3.83
C ILE A 153 -8.91 -9.84 3.77
N ALA A 154 -9.52 -10.38 2.70
CA ALA A 154 -9.57 -11.81 2.43
C ALA A 154 -9.35 -12.08 0.94
N VAL A 155 -8.72 -13.22 0.62
CA VAL A 155 -8.28 -13.56 -0.76
C VAL A 155 -9.42 -13.62 -1.78
N ASN A 156 -10.67 -13.81 -1.34
CA ASN A 156 -11.85 -13.84 -2.20
C ASN A 156 -12.44 -12.44 -2.49
N ILE A 157 -11.95 -11.39 -1.84
CA ILE A 157 -12.35 -9.99 -2.09
C ILE A 157 -11.51 -9.40 -3.23
N THR A 158 -12.03 -8.36 -3.89
CA THR A 158 -11.35 -7.64 -4.97
C THR A 158 -10.93 -6.23 -4.56
N VAL A 159 -9.97 -5.63 -5.27
CA VAL A 159 -9.59 -4.22 -5.07
C VAL A 159 -10.81 -3.29 -5.18
N LYS A 160 -11.65 -3.52 -6.20
CA LYS A 160 -12.89 -2.77 -6.40
C LYS A 160 -13.87 -2.96 -5.24
N GLY A 161 -13.98 -4.19 -4.71
CA GLY A 161 -14.83 -4.48 -3.56
C GLY A 161 -14.37 -3.75 -2.29
N LEU A 162 -13.06 -3.74 -2.02
CA LEU A 162 -12.48 -2.98 -0.91
C LEU A 162 -12.74 -1.47 -1.08
N ALA A 163 -12.46 -0.92 -2.26
CA ALA A 163 -12.72 0.49 -2.54
C ALA A 163 -14.21 0.85 -2.37
N GLY A 164 -15.13 0.03 -2.91
CA GLY A 164 -16.56 0.28 -2.80
C GLY A 164 -17.11 0.29 -1.37
N GLN A 165 -16.39 -0.28 -0.40
CA GLN A 165 -16.79 -0.33 1.01
C GLN A 165 -16.02 0.66 1.90
N TYR A 166 -14.75 0.95 1.57
CA TYR A 166 -13.81 1.62 2.46
C TYR A 166 -13.10 2.83 1.84
N GLU A 167 -13.47 3.22 0.62
CA GLU A 167 -13.05 4.51 0.07
C GLU A 167 -13.55 5.65 0.97
N CYS A 168 -12.67 6.61 1.22
CA CYS A 168 -12.89 7.70 2.17
C CYS A 168 -13.31 9.01 1.51
#